data_AF-A0A7V8DLF0-F1
#
_entry.id   AF-A0A7V8DLF0-F1
#
_cell.length_a   1.000
_cell.length_b   1.000
_cell.length_c   1.000
_cell.angle_alpha   90.00
_cell.angle_beta   90.00
_cell.angle_gamma   90.00
#
_symmetry.space_group_name_H-M   'P 1'
#
loop_
_entity.id
_entity.type
_entity.pdbx_description
1 polymer ?
#
loop_
_entity_poly.entity_id
_entity_poly.type
_entity_poly.pdbx_seq_one_letter_code
_entity_poly.pdbx_strand_id
1 'polypeptide(L)'
;MPIDAATVISPTITIGGRRTTINFITDEEDFGRVTFDNVDAFKVCRGESPPYDLMSLAMDDSNWVFKVKNSKWLQERYEYEKKYYGSSYEWGGSVDEMLTDFNHYLFYFHDEFIEVIARGLWFESSKKDLYGKPLPKNHPLMPIQKGKIEYFEIAGIECRSITNSIPIEELIIRTKCCKQKLISLETKFKGKFRSEWTLEIKVRSGEIVSYLARNFSEKSMEKAGVIGMEEIMPFFEEYVKSTANRAK
;
A
#
# COMPACT_ATOMS: atom_id res chain seq x y z
N MET A 1 6.53 -11.70 -2.70
CA MET A 1 6.00 -12.65 -3.71
C MET A 1 4.76 -13.30 -3.12
N PRO A 2 3.83 -13.77 -3.96
CA PRO A 2 2.68 -14.55 -3.50
C PRO A 2 3.12 -15.75 -2.66
N ILE A 3 2.27 -16.16 -1.73
CA ILE A 3 2.43 -17.37 -0.92
C ILE A 3 1.42 -18.38 -1.44
N ASP A 4 1.81 -19.64 -1.62
CA ASP A 4 0.91 -20.65 -2.15
C ASP A 4 -0.23 -20.96 -1.17
N ALA A 5 -1.46 -20.86 -1.66
CA ALA A 5 -2.67 -21.09 -0.90
C ALA A 5 -3.19 -22.50 -1.16
N ALA A 6 -3.69 -23.16 -0.12
CA ALA A 6 -4.53 -24.35 -0.25
C ALA A 6 -5.87 -23.93 -0.87
N THR A 7 -5.88 -23.86 -2.19
CA THR A 7 -6.99 -23.30 -2.99
C THR A 7 -8.32 -24.04 -2.82
N VAL A 8 -8.32 -25.23 -2.24
CA VAL A 8 -9.54 -26.01 -1.97
C VAL A 8 -10.23 -25.57 -0.66
N ILE A 9 -9.51 -24.87 0.23
CA ILE A 9 -10.05 -24.40 1.51
C ILE A 9 -10.56 -22.97 1.36
N SER A 10 -11.83 -22.75 1.72
CA SER A 10 -12.44 -21.43 1.65
C SER A 10 -11.71 -20.41 2.54
N PRO A 11 -11.40 -19.21 2.03
CA PRO A 11 -10.78 -18.17 2.80
C PRO A 11 -11.77 -17.48 3.75
N THR A 12 -11.25 -16.68 4.68
CA THR A 12 -12.03 -15.77 5.52
C THR A 12 -11.71 -14.32 5.18
N ILE A 13 -12.73 -13.58 4.74
CA ILE A 13 -12.63 -12.16 4.40
C ILE A 13 -13.08 -11.31 5.59
N THR A 14 -12.29 -10.29 5.92
CA THR A 14 -12.66 -9.31 6.95
C THR A 14 -12.76 -7.93 6.31
N ILE A 15 -13.92 -7.30 6.37
CA ILE A 15 -14.20 -5.94 5.85
C ILE A 15 -14.67 -5.05 7.02
N GLY A 16 -14.27 -3.77 7.03
CA GLY A 16 -14.79 -2.79 7.99
C GLY A 16 -14.15 -2.81 9.39
N GLY A 17 -13.09 -3.62 9.60
CA GLY A 17 -12.23 -3.57 10.78
C GLY A 17 -11.11 -2.51 10.67
N ARG A 18 -10.03 -2.66 11.46
CA ARG A 18 -8.82 -1.80 11.33
C ARG A 18 -8.21 -1.85 9.92
N ARG A 19 -8.35 -2.98 9.23
CA ARG A 19 -7.89 -3.22 7.85
C ARG A 19 -8.74 -4.32 7.20
N THR A 20 -8.83 -4.28 5.88
CA THR A 20 -9.41 -5.36 5.07
C THR A 20 -8.37 -6.45 4.80
N THR A 21 -8.76 -7.72 4.96
CA THR A 21 -7.83 -8.86 4.79
C THR A 21 -8.54 -10.08 4.21
N ILE A 22 -7.79 -10.92 3.51
CA ILE A 22 -8.16 -12.30 3.15
C ILE A 22 -7.24 -13.23 3.93
N ASN A 23 -7.79 -14.09 4.79
CA ASN A 23 -7.03 -15.08 5.55
C ASN A 23 -7.32 -16.46 4.96
N PHE A 24 -6.29 -17.29 4.81
CA PHE A 24 -6.39 -18.58 4.12
C PHE A 24 -5.42 -19.59 4.75
N ILE A 25 -5.55 -20.86 4.40
CA ILE A 25 -4.57 -21.91 4.74
C ILE A 25 -3.63 -22.08 3.55
N THR A 26 -2.32 -22.21 3.80
CA THR A 26 -1.32 -22.45 2.75
C THR A 26 -1.26 -23.94 2.39
N ASP A 27 -0.61 -24.28 1.28
CA ASP A 27 -0.37 -25.69 0.91
C ASP A 27 0.47 -26.45 1.95
N GLU A 28 1.24 -25.73 2.77
CA GLU A 28 2.04 -26.28 3.88
C GLU A 28 1.26 -26.35 5.21
N GLU A 29 -0.06 -26.18 5.19
CA GLU A 29 -0.94 -26.13 6.37
C GLU A 29 -0.63 -24.99 7.37
N ASP A 30 0.09 -23.97 6.92
CA ASP A 30 0.31 -22.72 7.66
C ASP A 30 -0.87 -21.74 7.44
N PHE A 31 -0.91 -20.67 8.25
CA PHE A 31 -1.90 -19.59 8.09
C PHE A 31 -1.34 -18.50 7.19
N GLY A 32 -2.03 -18.21 6.09
CA GLY A 32 -1.76 -17.14 5.15
C GLY A 32 -2.68 -15.93 5.36
N ARG A 33 -2.16 -14.73 5.08
CA ARG A 33 -2.94 -13.50 5.06
C ARG A 33 -2.52 -12.58 3.92
N VAL A 34 -3.51 -12.11 3.16
CA VAL A 34 -3.39 -11.01 2.23
C VAL A 34 -3.88 -9.73 2.90
N THR A 35 -3.08 -8.68 2.82
CA THR A 35 -3.46 -7.32 3.19
C THR A 35 -3.37 -6.41 1.97
N PHE A 36 -4.09 -5.30 2.00
CA PHE A 36 -4.21 -4.42 0.85
C PHE A 36 -3.68 -3.03 1.16
N ASP A 37 -2.92 -2.47 0.21
CA ASP A 37 -2.71 -1.04 0.16
C ASP A 37 -3.94 -0.41 -0.49
N ASN A 38 -4.74 0.28 0.32
CA ASN A 38 -5.94 1.03 -0.07
C ASN A 38 -6.96 0.27 -0.94
N VAL A 39 -8.03 -0.17 -0.31
CA VAL A 39 -9.14 -0.90 -0.96
C VAL A 39 -10.17 0.09 -1.44
N ASP A 40 -10.60 -0.07 -2.69
CA ASP A 40 -11.79 0.57 -3.22
C ASP A 40 -13.03 -0.32 -3.08
N ALA A 41 -12.98 -1.54 -3.63
CA ALA A 41 -14.14 -2.41 -3.72
C ALA A 41 -13.80 -3.90 -3.65
N PHE A 42 -14.80 -4.70 -3.26
CA PHE A 42 -14.73 -6.16 -3.16
C PHE A 42 -15.98 -6.81 -3.75
N LYS A 43 -15.81 -7.97 -4.40
CA LYS A 43 -16.88 -8.91 -4.74
C LYS A 43 -16.47 -10.32 -4.32
N VAL A 44 -17.45 -11.12 -3.93
CA VAL A 44 -17.26 -12.52 -3.53
C VAL A 44 -18.31 -13.34 -4.23
N CYS A 45 -17.89 -14.40 -4.90
CA CYS A 45 -18.76 -15.28 -5.66
C CYS A 45 -18.34 -16.73 -5.43
N ARG A 46 -19.31 -17.65 -5.52
CA ARG A 46 -19.05 -19.09 -5.53
C ARG A 46 -19.14 -19.63 -6.95
N GLY A 47 -18.27 -20.58 -7.28
CA GLY A 47 -18.25 -21.27 -8.56
C GLY A 47 -16.86 -21.80 -8.90
N GLU A 48 -16.83 -22.91 -9.64
CA GLU A 48 -15.62 -23.61 -10.09
C GLU A 48 -14.97 -22.97 -11.34
N SER A 49 -15.55 -21.91 -11.86
CA SER A 49 -15.07 -21.25 -13.07
C SER A 49 -14.88 -19.76 -12.80
N PRO A 50 -13.67 -19.21 -13.06
CA PRO A 50 -13.45 -17.78 -12.90
C PRO A 50 -14.31 -16.99 -13.90
N PRO A 51 -14.73 -15.76 -13.56
CA PRO A 51 -15.60 -14.94 -14.41
C PRO A 51 -14.85 -14.29 -15.59
N TYR A 52 -13.58 -14.66 -15.81
CA TYR A 52 -12.68 -14.05 -16.77
C TYR A 52 -11.94 -15.11 -17.59
N ASP A 53 -11.73 -14.84 -18.87
CA ASP A 53 -10.92 -15.68 -19.74
C ASP A 53 -9.45 -15.67 -19.30
N LEU A 54 -8.75 -16.80 -19.43
CA LEU A 54 -7.32 -16.93 -19.07
C LEU A 54 -6.44 -15.86 -19.73
N MET A 55 -6.74 -15.46 -20.97
CA MET A 55 -5.98 -14.42 -21.69
C MET A 55 -6.10 -13.03 -21.06
N SER A 56 -7.19 -12.78 -20.34
CA SER A 56 -7.43 -11.51 -19.63
C SER A 56 -6.77 -11.50 -18.24
N LEU A 57 -6.24 -12.63 -17.78
CA LEU A 57 -5.53 -12.74 -16.53
C LEU A 57 -4.03 -12.57 -16.79
N ALA A 58 -3.41 -11.55 -16.18
CA ALA A 58 -1.98 -11.58 -15.96
C ALA A 58 -1.72 -12.56 -14.83
N MET A 59 -1.09 -13.68 -15.16
CA MET A 59 -0.49 -14.56 -14.15
C MET A 59 0.72 -13.84 -13.58
N ASP A 60 0.66 -13.50 -12.30
CA ASP A 60 1.90 -13.40 -11.52
C ASP A 60 2.42 -14.82 -11.28
N ASP A 61 3.60 -14.98 -10.67
CA ASP A 61 4.21 -16.29 -10.36
C ASP A 61 3.33 -17.22 -9.46
N SER A 62 2.09 -16.83 -9.15
CA SER A 62 1.09 -17.60 -8.40
C SER A 62 -0.06 -18.11 -9.24
N ASN A 63 -0.48 -19.34 -8.96
CA ASN A 63 -1.60 -20.00 -9.65
C ASN A 63 -2.99 -19.64 -9.10
N TRP A 64 -3.08 -18.75 -8.10
CA TRP A 64 -4.33 -18.44 -7.40
C TRP A 64 -4.61 -16.94 -7.23
N VAL A 65 -3.66 -16.07 -7.58
CA VAL A 65 -3.85 -14.62 -7.61
C VAL A 65 -3.51 -14.10 -8.98
N PHE A 66 -4.44 -13.35 -9.57
CA PHE A 66 -4.32 -12.82 -10.91
C PHE A 66 -4.62 -11.33 -10.92
N LYS A 67 -3.96 -10.61 -11.82
CA LYS A 67 -4.35 -9.24 -12.16
C LYS A 67 -5.19 -9.25 -13.43
N VAL A 68 -6.40 -8.72 -13.36
CA VAL A 68 -7.33 -8.65 -14.50
C VAL A 68 -6.91 -7.49 -15.41
N LYS A 69 -6.52 -7.81 -16.64
CA LYS A 69 -6.19 -6.83 -17.69
C LYS A 69 -7.47 -6.19 -18.22
N ASN A 70 -7.39 -4.90 -18.56
CA ASN A 70 -8.51 -4.15 -19.16
C ASN A 70 -9.82 -4.30 -18.37
N SER A 71 -9.71 -4.23 -17.03
CA SER A 71 -10.83 -4.45 -16.12
C SER A 71 -11.97 -3.45 -16.37
N LYS A 72 -13.09 -3.96 -16.91
CA LYS A 72 -14.34 -3.17 -17.05
C LYS A 72 -14.84 -2.67 -15.71
N TRP A 73 -14.73 -3.50 -14.67
CA TRP A 73 -15.18 -3.13 -13.33
C TRP A 73 -14.36 -1.98 -12.72
N LEU A 74 -13.04 -1.95 -12.95
CA LEU A 74 -12.21 -0.83 -12.52
C LEU A 74 -12.59 0.46 -13.26
N GLN A 75 -12.85 0.36 -14.57
CA GLN A 75 -13.30 1.50 -15.37
C GLN A 75 -14.66 2.03 -14.90
N GLU A 76 -15.62 1.15 -14.62
CA GLU A 76 -16.94 1.52 -14.06
C GLU A 76 -16.81 2.22 -12.71
N ARG A 77 -15.93 1.71 -11.83
CA ARG A 77 -15.65 2.33 -10.53
C ARG A 77 -15.03 3.72 -10.70
N TYR A 78 -14.06 3.87 -11.58
CA TYR A 78 -13.48 5.17 -11.93
C TYR A 78 -14.53 6.17 -12.42
N GLU A 79 -15.39 5.77 -13.36
CA GLU A 79 -16.42 6.64 -13.92
C GLU A 79 -17.43 7.09 -12.86
N TYR A 80 -17.80 6.17 -11.95
CA TYR A 80 -18.65 6.48 -10.82
C TYR A 80 -17.98 7.49 -9.87
N GLU A 81 -16.76 7.20 -9.40
CA GLU A 81 -16.04 8.07 -8.48
C GLU A 81 -15.78 9.45 -9.09
N LYS A 82 -15.43 9.51 -10.37
CA LYS A 82 -15.19 10.77 -11.08
C LYS A 82 -16.46 11.61 -11.16
N LYS A 83 -17.60 10.97 -11.45
CA LYS A 83 -18.89 11.66 -11.57
C LYS A 83 -19.39 12.22 -10.24
N TYR A 84 -19.24 11.47 -9.15
CA TYR A 84 -19.86 11.82 -7.87
C TYR A 84 -18.90 12.46 -6.85
N TYR A 85 -17.62 12.09 -6.89
CA TYR A 85 -16.63 12.45 -5.86
C TYR A 85 -15.34 13.04 -6.42
N GLY A 86 -15.22 13.27 -7.73
CA GLY A 86 -13.96 13.61 -8.39
C GLY A 86 -13.20 14.80 -7.78
N SER A 87 -13.90 15.84 -7.31
CA SER A 87 -13.29 17.02 -6.66
C SER A 87 -12.88 16.80 -5.20
N SER A 88 -13.30 15.68 -4.60
CA SER A 88 -13.12 15.35 -3.19
C SER A 88 -12.44 13.99 -2.97
N TYR A 89 -12.02 13.33 -4.05
CA TYR A 89 -11.47 11.99 -4.01
C TYR A 89 -10.26 11.95 -3.08
N GLU A 90 -10.30 11.06 -2.08
CA GLU A 90 -9.28 10.94 -1.02
C GLU A 90 -8.87 12.28 -0.38
N TRP A 91 -9.80 13.20 -0.11
CA TRP A 91 -9.52 14.48 0.57
C TRP A 91 -8.44 15.34 -0.11
N GLY A 92 -8.48 15.42 -1.44
CA GLY A 92 -7.54 16.23 -2.24
C GLY A 92 -6.58 15.41 -3.11
N GLY A 93 -6.80 14.10 -3.23
CA GLY A 93 -6.17 13.26 -4.24
C GLY A 93 -6.81 13.42 -5.62
N SER A 94 -6.28 12.71 -6.61
CA SER A 94 -6.85 12.68 -7.96
C SER A 94 -7.59 11.36 -8.21
N VAL A 95 -8.83 11.43 -8.71
CA VAL A 95 -9.59 10.23 -9.11
C VAL A 95 -8.91 9.47 -10.26
N ASP A 96 -8.08 10.15 -11.06
CA ASP A 96 -7.30 9.52 -12.12
C ASP A 96 -6.24 8.54 -11.56
N GLU A 97 -5.98 8.57 -10.25
CA GLU A 97 -5.19 7.55 -9.56
C GLU A 97 -5.84 6.17 -9.63
N MET A 98 -7.16 6.06 -9.75
CA MET A 98 -7.81 4.76 -9.96
C MET A 98 -7.33 4.07 -11.24
N LEU A 99 -7.00 4.83 -12.28
CA LEU A 99 -6.54 4.26 -13.55
C LEU A 99 -5.04 3.96 -13.58
N THR A 100 -4.26 4.59 -12.68
CA THR A 100 -2.79 4.52 -12.71
C THR A 100 -2.20 3.72 -11.54
N ASP A 101 -2.85 3.74 -10.38
CA ASP A 101 -2.37 3.12 -9.15
C ASP A 101 -3.19 1.88 -8.75
N PHE A 102 -4.49 1.86 -9.05
CA PHE A 102 -5.35 0.75 -8.66
C PHE A 102 -5.31 -0.39 -9.69
N ASN A 103 -5.47 -1.59 -9.16
CA ASN A 103 -5.46 -2.82 -9.90
C ASN A 103 -6.69 -3.63 -9.52
N HIS A 104 -7.23 -4.36 -10.50
CA HIS A 104 -8.25 -5.35 -10.25
C HIS A 104 -7.59 -6.72 -10.08
N TYR A 105 -7.68 -7.28 -8.87
CA TYR A 105 -7.17 -8.58 -8.49
C TYR A 105 -8.31 -9.61 -8.43
N LEU A 106 -8.02 -10.82 -8.90
CA LEU A 106 -8.86 -12.00 -8.74
C LEU A 106 -8.09 -13.02 -7.91
N PHE A 107 -8.67 -13.44 -6.78
CA PHE A 107 -8.19 -14.55 -5.96
C PHE A 107 -9.08 -15.76 -6.22
N TYR A 108 -8.49 -16.90 -6.56
CA TYR A 108 -9.20 -18.11 -6.96
C TYR A 108 -8.96 -19.24 -5.95
N PHE A 109 -10.04 -19.69 -5.32
CA PHE A 109 -10.10 -20.75 -4.30
C PHE A 109 -11.07 -21.84 -4.71
N HIS A 110 -10.77 -22.54 -5.82
CA HIS A 110 -11.54 -23.65 -6.40
C HIS A 110 -13.04 -23.35 -6.54
N ASP A 111 -13.83 -23.52 -5.48
CA ASP A 111 -15.28 -23.27 -5.43
C ASP A 111 -15.66 -21.82 -5.09
N GLU A 112 -14.68 -20.95 -4.86
CA GLU A 112 -14.87 -19.54 -4.51
C GLU A 112 -13.86 -18.66 -5.24
N PHE A 113 -14.28 -17.46 -5.62
CA PHE A 113 -13.36 -16.44 -6.07
C PHE A 113 -13.73 -15.07 -5.51
N ILE A 114 -12.67 -14.30 -5.25
CA ILE A 114 -12.75 -12.97 -4.63
C ILE A 114 -12.14 -11.97 -5.61
N GLU A 115 -12.91 -10.96 -5.98
CA GLU A 115 -12.43 -9.86 -6.80
C GLU A 115 -12.20 -8.63 -5.92
N VAL A 116 -11.08 -7.94 -6.13
CA VAL A 116 -10.66 -6.79 -5.32
C VAL A 116 -10.12 -5.69 -6.19
N ILE A 117 -10.59 -4.46 -5.98
CA ILE A 117 -9.92 -3.27 -6.52
C ILE A 117 -9.10 -2.63 -5.39
N ALA A 118 -7.78 -2.62 -5.55
CA ALA A 118 -6.85 -2.05 -4.56
C ALA A 118 -5.59 -1.49 -5.23
N ARG A 119 -4.86 -0.59 -4.56
CA ARG A 119 -3.57 -0.08 -5.07
C ARG A 119 -2.46 -1.13 -5.05
N GLY A 120 -2.51 -2.02 -4.07
CA GLY A 120 -1.52 -3.08 -3.94
C GLY A 120 -1.93 -4.13 -2.93
N LEU A 121 -1.14 -5.19 -2.86
CA LEU A 121 -1.35 -6.31 -1.98
C LEU A 121 -0.05 -6.73 -1.29
N TRP A 122 -0.16 -7.37 -0.13
CA TRP A 122 0.97 -7.92 0.59
C TRP A 122 0.59 -9.24 1.23
N PHE A 123 1.48 -10.22 1.10
CA PHE A 123 1.30 -11.56 1.63
C PHE A 123 2.18 -11.78 2.85
N GLU A 124 1.66 -12.53 3.81
CA GLU A 124 2.40 -13.05 4.94
C GLU A 124 1.88 -14.43 5.32
N SER A 125 2.76 -15.26 5.87
CA SER A 125 2.43 -16.57 6.42
C SER A 125 2.93 -16.71 7.84
N SER A 126 2.29 -17.60 8.60
CA SER A 126 2.71 -17.96 9.95
C SER A 126 2.19 -19.32 10.36
N LYS A 127 2.96 -20.02 11.20
CA LYS A 127 2.50 -21.23 11.91
C LYS A 127 1.36 -20.98 12.90
N LYS A 128 1.03 -19.70 13.17
CA LYS A 128 -0.03 -19.30 14.09
C LYS A 128 -1.09 -18.53 13.33
N ASP A 129 -2.33 -18.69 13.77
CA ASP A 129 -3.48 -17.99 13.20
C ASP A 129 -3.27 -16.46 13.16
N LEU A 130 -3.44 -15.90 11.96
CA LEU A 130 -3.30 -14.47 11.64
C LEU A 130 -4.63 -13.72 11.70
N TYR A 131 -5.76 -14.43 11.84
CA TYR A 131 -7.09 -13.84 11.89
C TYR A 131 -7.22 -12.87 13.07
N GLY A 132 -7.63 -11.63 12.76
CA GLY A 132 -7.77 -10.54 13.73
C GLY A 132 -6.47 -10.10 14.41
N LYS A 133 -5.31 -10.62 14.00
CA LYS A 133 -4.00 -10.26 14.61
C LYS A 133 -3.46 -8.94 14.04
N PRO A 134 -2.66 -8.18 14.80
CA PRO A 134 -1.98 -7.01 14.25
C PRO A 134 -1.01 -7.38 13.12
N LEU A 135 -0.69 -6.40 12.29
CA LEU A 135 0.39 -6.55 11.31
C LEU A 135 1.74 -6.66 12.01
N PRO A 136 2.69 -7.45 11.48
CA PRO A 136 4.03 -7.50 12.02
C PRO A 136 4.73 -6.15 11.84
N LYS A 137 5.69 -5.85 12.73
CA LYS A 137 6.36 -4.54 12.78
C LYS A 137 7.12 -4.17 11.50
N ASN A 138 7.53 -5.15 10.71
CA ASN A 138 8.24 -4.98 9.44
C ASN A 138 7.32 -4.99 8.22
N HIS A 139 6.00 -5.01 8.41
CA HIS A 139 5.03 -4.97 7.32
C HIS A 139 5.11 -3.63 6.57
N PRO A 140 5.05 -3.61 5.22
CA PRO A 140 5.21 -2.37 4.43
C PRO A 140 4.17 -1.29 4.73
N LEU A 141 2.95 -1.70 5.11
CA LEU A 141 1.88 -0.79 5.54
C LEU A 141 2.01 -0.28 6.98
N MET A 142 3.03 -0.69 7.72
CA MET A 142 3.35 -0.16 9.05
C MET A 142 4.40 0.96 8.95
N PRO A 143 4.56 1.81 9.98
CA PRO A 143 5.66 2.76 10.06
C PRO A 143 7.02 2.04 10.06
N ILE A 144 8.09 2.74 9.62
CA ILE A 144 9.45 2.18 9.66
C ILE A 144 9.86 1.97 11.13
N GLN A 145 9.97 0.70 11.55
CA GLN A 145 10.32 0.35 12.94
C GLN A 145 11.81 0.03 13.12
N LYS A 146 12.46 -0.50 12.08
CA LYS A 146 13.89 -0.82 12.06
C LYS A 146 14.54 0.06 11.00
N GLY A 147 15.16 1.14 11.45
CA GLY A 147 15.78 2.11 10.55
C GLY A 147 16.90 2.87 11.23
N LYS A 148 17.77 3.47 10.42
CA LYS A 148 18.77 4.42 10.90
C LYS A 148 18.04 5.69 11.31
N ILE A 149 18.23 6.12 12.56
CA ILE A 149 17.63 7.35 13.08
C ILE A 149 18.68 8.44 13.10
N GLU A 150 18.38 9.59 12.51
CA GLU A 150 19.22 10.79 12.58
C GLU A 150 18.41 11.93 13.15
N TYR A 151 18.99 12.63 14.13
CA TYR A 151 18.37 13.79 14.77
C TYR A 151 18.95 15.07 14.20
N PHE A 152 18.09 16.07 14.04
CA PHE A 152 18.48 17.40 13.58
C PHE A 152 17.46 18.43 14.09
N GLU A 153 17.78 19.72 13.92
CA GLU A 153 16.91 20.81 14.36
C GLU A 153 16.62 21.75 13.19
N ILE A 154 15.35 22.17 13.05
CA ILE A 154 14.94 23.17 12.07
C ILE A 154 14.09 24.22 12.79
N ALA A 155 14.50 25.48 12.74
CA ALA A 155 13.78 26.60 13.35
C ALA A 155 13.43 26.40 14.84
N GLY A 156 14.32 25.76 15.61
CA GLY A 156 14.12 25.46 17.04
C GLY A 156 13.21 24.26 17.32
N ILE A 157 12.80 23.52 16.29
CA ILE A 157 11.99 22.30 16.42
C ILE A 157 12.90 21.09 16.24
N GLU A 158 12.90 20.21 17.24
CA GLU A 158 13.62 18.94 17.19
C GLU A 158 12.94 18.00 16.19
N CYS A 159 13.72 17.52 15.23
CA CYS A 159 13.29 16.67 14.15
C CYS A 159 14.10 15.36 14.15
N ARG A 160 13.55 14.33 13.52
CA ARG A 160 14.30 13.12 13.19
C ARG A 160 13.91 12.55 11.85
N SER A 161 14.87 11.91 11.19
CA SER A 161 14.61 11.03 10.06
C SER A 161 14.74 9.58 10.49
N ILE A 162 13.95 8.70 9.89
CA ILE A 162 14.04 7.25 10.05
C ILE A 162 14.16 6.64 8.66
N THR A 163 15.35 6.17 8.32
CA THR A 163 15.64 5.54 7.02
C THR A 163 15.51 4.04 7.12
N ASN A 164 14.78 3.42 6.19
CA ASN A 164 14.55 1.98 6.16
C ASN A 164 15.90 1.21 6.08
N SER A 165 16.06 0.18 6.91
CA SER A 165 17.29 -0.62 6.95
C SER A 165 17.38 -1.67 5.84
N ILE A 166 16.27 -1.93 5.14
CA ILE A 166 16.23 -2.88 4.02
C ILE A 166 16.95 -2.25 2.82
N PRO A 167 17.84 -2.97 2.11
CA PRO A 167 18.50 -2.48 0.90
C PRO A 167 17.51 -1.94 -0.13
N ILE A 168 17.88 -0.86 -0.82
CA ILE A 168 16.98 -0.19 -1.76
C ILE A 168 16.57 -1.10 -2.92
N GLU A 169 17.47 -1.96 -3.38
CA GLU A 169 17.22 -2.95 -4.44
C GLU A 169 16.13 -3.94 -4.01
N GLU A 170 16.16 -4.37 -2.75
CA GLU A 170 15.14 -5.25 -2.19
C GLU A 170 13.80 -4.52 -2.02
N LEU A 171 13.81 -3.26 -1.61
CA LEU A 171 12.61 -2.43 -1.55
C LEU A 171 12.00 -2.24 -2.94
N ILE A 172 12.82 -1.97 -3.97
CA ILE A 172 12.36 -1.90 -5.36
C ILE A 172 11.68 -3.19 -5.79
N ILE A 173 12.26 -4.37 -5.50
CA ILE A 173 11.62 -5.65 -5.82
C ILE A 173 10.26 -5.78 -5.12
N ARG A 174 10.17 -5.38 -3.85
CA ARG A 174 8.94 -5.44 -3.06
C ARG A 174 7.85 -4.49 -3.57
N THR A 175 8.19 -3.42 -4.30
CA THR A 175 7.20 -2.50 -4.89
C THR A 175 6.25 -3.15 -5.89
N LYS A 176 6.62 -4.31 -6.46
CA LYS A 176 5.73 -5.10 -7.33
C LYS A 176 4.42 -5.48 -6.63
N CYS A 177 4.46 -5.69 -5.32
CA CYS A 177 3.29 -6.10 -4.55
C CYS A 177 2.55 -4.89 -3.96
N CYS A 178 3.27 -4.00 -3.28
CA CYS A 178 2.70 -2.79 -2.68
C CYS A 178 3.78 -1.73 -2.47
N LYS A 179 3.36 -0.48 -2.23
CA LYS A 179 4.28 0.62 -1.91
C LYS A 179 5.24 0.28 -0.78
N GLN A 180 6.45 0.82 -0.85
CA GLN A 180 7.48 0.66 0.17
C GLN A 180 7.93 2.01 0.72
N LYS A 181 8.14 2.09 2.03
CA LYS A 181 8.63 3.32 2.70
C LYS A 181 10.15 3.36 2.68
N LEU A 182 10.72 4.48 2.28
CA LEU A 182 12.17 4.72 2.30
C LEU A 182 12.59 5.50 3.53
N ILE A 183 11.94 6.64 3.78
CA ILE A 183 12.32 7.59 4.83
C ILE A 183 11.05 8.13 5.48
N SER A 184 11.01 8.18 6.81
CA SER A 184 10.01 8.94 7.56
C SER A 184 10.67 10.17 8.18
N LEU A 185 10.02 11.32 8.06
CA LEU A 185 10.43 12.58 8.65
C LEU A 185 9.46 12.95 9.76
N GLU A 186 9.99 13.10 10.96
CA GLU A 186 9.19 13.33 12.16
C GLU A 186 9.61 14.60 12.87
N THR A 187 8.64 15.31 13.45
CA THR A 187 8.86 16.49 14.29
C THR A 187 8.43 16.20 15.72
N LYS A 188 9.09 16.82 16.69
CA LYS A 188 8.76 16.66 18.11
C LYS A 188 7.83 17.79 18.56
N PHE A 189 6.61 17.42 18.92
CA PHE A 189 5.64 18.33 19.52
C PHE A 189 5.17 17.78 20.86
N LYS A 190 5.20 18.63 21.90
CA LYS A 190 4.81 18.27 23.28
C LYS A 190 5.50 16.99 23.78
N GLY A 191 6.81 16.86 23.51
CA GLY A 191 7.62 15.73 23.92
C GLY A 191 7.42 14.43 23.14
N LYS A 192 6.56 14.42 22.10
CA LYS A 192 6.32 13.23 21.26
C LYS A 192 6.67 13.53 19.81
N PHE A 193 7.40 12.62 19.19
CA PHE A 193 7.61 12.65 17.74
C PHE A 193 6.34 12.21 17.02
N ARG A 194 6.04 12.92 15.92
CA ARG A 194 4.97 12.58 14.99
C ARG A 194 5.57 12.54 13.60
N SER A 195 5.35 11.45 12.87
CA SER A 195 5.65 11.38 11.45
C SER A 195 4.82 12.41 10.75
N GLU A 196 5.46 13.40 10.14
CA GLU A 196 4.76 14.40 9.34
C GLU A 196 4.71 13.92 7.90
N TRP A 197 5.88 13.52 7.38
CA TRP A 197 6.08 13.17 5.98
C TRP A 197 6.73 11.79 5.86
N THR A 198 6.39 11.06 4.80
CA THR A 198 7.01 9.77 4.49
C THR A 198 7.32 9.73 3.00
N LEU A 199 8.58 9.48 2.67
CA LEU A 199 9.01 9.16 1.32
C LEU A 199 8.71 7.70 1.03
N GLU A 200 7.92 7.46 -0.01
CA GLU A 200 7.50 6.13 -0.43
C GLU A 200 7.85 5.92 -1.91
N ILE A 201 8.08 4.66 -2.29
CA ILE A 201 8.22 4.22 -3.68
C ILE A 201 7.14 3.21 -4.04
N LYS A 202 6.69 3.25 -5.28
CA LYS A 202 5.76 2.28 -5.86
C LYS A 202 6.00 2.14 -7.36
N VAL A 203 5.40 1.10 -7.96
CA VAL A 203 5.30 0.98 -9.41
C VAL A 203 4.05 1.70 -9.90
N ARG A 204 4.20 2.58 -10.88
CA ARG A 204 3.11 3.20 -11.64
C ARG A 204 3.37 3.01 -13.12
N SER A 205 2.42 2.42 -13.84
CA SER A 205 2.57 2.15 -15.28
C SER A 205 3.86 1.41 -15.68
N GLY A 206 4.38 0.56 -14.79
CA GLY A 206 5.62 -0.21 -15.01
C GLY A 206 6.90 0.50 -14.58
N GLU A 207 6.84 1.76 -14.16
CA GLU A 207 8.00 2.54 -13.73
C GLU A 207 7.98 2.76 -12.22
N ILE A 208 9.18 2.84 -11.62
CA ILE A 208 9.31 3.22 -10.21
C ILE A 208 9.10 4.73 -10.10
N VAL A 209 8.20 5.11 -9.21
CA VAL A 209 7.97 6.51 -8.84
C VAL A 209 8.16 6.68 -7.34
N SER A 210 8.84 7.75 -6.96
CA SER A 210 8.93 8.23 -5.59
C SER A 210 7.88 9.29 -5.35
N TYR A 211 7.24 9.26 -4.19
CA TYR A 211 6.37 10.35 -3.78
C TYR A 211 6.50 10.62 -2.29
N LEU A 212 6.36 11.90 -1.96
CA LEU A 212 6.43 12.41 -0.61
C LEU A 212 5.01 12.59 -0.09
N ALA A 213 4.59 11.69 0.77
CA ALA A 213 3.25 11.68 1.35
C ALA A 213 3.24 12.44 2.68
N ARG A 214 2.24 13.31 2.85
CA ARG A 214 1.91 13.91 4.15
C ARG A 214 0.86 13.06 4.86
N ASN A 215 0.75 13.23 6.17
CA ASN A 215 -0.46 12.80 6.87
C ASN A 215 -1.69 13.48 6.26
N PHE A 216 -2.74 12.71 6.00
CA PHE A 216 -4.00 13.16 5.39
C PHE A 216 -3.90 13.57 3.91
N SER A 217 -3.39 12.63 3.11
CA SER A 217 -3.57 12.47 1.64
C SER A 217 -3.09 13.56 0.68
N GLU A 218 -2.64 14.72 1.17
CA GLU A 218 -2.01 15.72 0.30
C GLU A 218 -0.59 15.25 -0.09
N LYS A 219 -0.40 14.90 -1.36
CA LYS A 219 0.92 14.61 -1.94
C LYS A 219 1.68 15.92 -2.12
N SER A 220 2.86 16.03 -1.53
CA SER A 220 3.68 17.25 -1.67
C SER A 220 4.64 17.18 -2.87
N MET A 221 5.00 15.98 -3.32
CA MET A 221 5.90 15.79 -4.46
C MET A 221 5.75 14.38 -5.06
N GLU A 222 5.92 14.26 -6.37
CA GLU A 222 6.10 13.01 -7.10
C GLU A 222 7.27 13.17 -8.10
N LYS A 223 8.14 12.15 -8.19
CA LYS A 223 9.28 12.11 -9.12
C LYS A 223 9.47 10.71 -9.67
N ALA A 224 9.91 10.63 -10.93
CA ALA A 224 10.35 9.38 -11.54
C ALA A 224 11.63 8.87 -10.87
N GLY A 225 11.73 7.55 -10.70
CA GLY A 225 12.86 6.89 -10.06
C GLY A 225 12.84 6.95 -8.53
N VAL A 226 13.94 6.49 -7.93
CA VAL A 226 14.16 6.53 -6.49
C VAL A 226 14.87 7.82 -6.13
N ILE A 227 14.30 8.60 -5.20
CA ILE A 227 14.90 9.83 -4.68
C ILE A 227 15.38 9.67 -3.24
N GLY A 228 16.29 10.55 -2.81
CA GLY A 228 16.92 10.49 -1.50
C GLY A 228 16.53 11.62 -0.54
N MET A 229 17.18 11.61 0.63
CA MET A 229 17.01 12.63 1.67
C MET A 229 17.30 14.05 1.16
N GLU A 230 18.35 14.21 0.34
CA GLU A 230 18.79 15.49 -0.20
C GLU A 230 17.70 16.20 -1.01
N GLU A 231 16.89 15.43 -1.74
CA GLU A 231 15.83 15.97 -2.58
C GLU A 231 14.57 16.33 -1.80
N ILE A 232 14.27 15.63 -0.71
CA ILE A 232 13.06 15.86 0.11
C ILE A 232 13.29 16.90 1.22
N MET A 233 14.54 17.10 1.66
CA MET A 233 14.86 17.96 2.79
C MET A 233 14.44 19.43 2.59
N PRO A 234 14.65 20.08 1.42
CA PRO A 234 14.26 21.48 1.24
C PRO A 234 12.76 21.72 1.50
N PHE A 235 11.93 20.81 1.01
CA PHE A 235 10.48 20.85 1.20
C PHE A 235 10.09 20.66 2.67
N PHE A 236 10.76 19.74 3.37
CA PHE A 236 10.51 19.51 4.78
C PHE A 236 10.93 20.71 5.64
N GLU A 237 12.07 21.32 5.34
CA GLU A 237 12.52 22.53 6.01
C GLU A 237 11.54 23.68 5.87
N GLU A 238 11.03 23.92 4.66
CA GLU A 238 10.01 24.94 4.42
C GLU A 238 8.76 24.69 5.26
N TYR A 239 8.30 23.43 5.29
CA TYR A 239 7.16 23.02 6.11
C TYR A 239 7.40 23.29 7.61
N VAL A 240 8.55 22.88 8.16
CA VAL A 240 8.86 23.08 9.59
C VAL A 240 8.97 24.57 9.92
N LYS A 241 9.63 25.37 9.07
CA LYS A 241 9.72 26.84 9.22
C LYS A 241 8.34 27.49 9.20
N SER A 242 7.45 27.06 8.30
CA SER A 242 6.07 27.56 8.24
C SER A 242 5.28 27.22 9.51
N THR A 243 5.48 26.03 10.06
CA THR A 243 4.81 25.56 11.28
C THR A 243 5.32 26.30 12.51
N ALA A 244 6.64 26.53 12.60
CA ALA A 244 7.26 27.31 13.67
C ALA A 244 6.74 28.76 13.69
N ASN A 245 6.55 29.37 12.52
CA ASN A 245 6.01 30.74 12.42
C ASN A 245 4.54 30.83 12.87
N ARG A 246 3.73 29.79 12.67
CA ARG A 246 2.33 29.75 13.13
C ARG A 246 2.19 29.46 14.63
N ALA A 247 3.24 28.92 15.25
CA ALA A 247 3.26 28.57 16.67
C ALA A 247 3.76 29.72 17.57
N LYS A 248 4.25 30.81 16.97
CA LYS A 248 4.57 32.09 17.64
C LYS A 248 3.33 32.97 17.70
#